data_AF-A0A026WPT8-F1
#
_entry.id   AF-A0A026WPT8-F1
#
_cell.length_a   1.000
_cell.length_b   1.000
_cell.length_c   1.000
_cell.angle_alpha   90.00
_cell.angle_beta   90.00
_cell.angle_gamma   90.00
#
_symmetry.space_group_name_H-M   'P 1'
#
loop_
_entity.id
_entity.type
_entity.pdbx_description
1 polymer ?
#
loop_
_entity_poly.entity_id
_entity_poly.type
_entity_poly.pdbx_seq_one_letter_code
_entity_poly.pdbx_strand_id
1 'polypeptide(L)'
;RNILNESFPDRWIGRGGRISWPARSPDLTPLDFFLWGHLKNEVYRDIPTTPEDMRERIQRACTASTPESLKNVKQSFIHRIRKCMEVNGDHFEHL
;
A
#
# COMPACT_ATOMS: atom_id res chain seq x y z
N ARG A 1 -8.21 -15.45 -10.94
CA ARG A 1 -8.55 -15.47 -9.49
C ARG A 1 -8.14 -16.79 -8.82
N ASN A 2 -8.05 -17.91 -9.55
CA ASN A 2 -7.65 -19.22 -9.00
C ASN A 2 -6.36 -19.16 -8.17
N ILE A 3 -5.29 -18.56 -8.70
CA ILE A 3 -4.02 -18.38 -7.96
C ILE A 3 -4.22 -17.64 -6.62
N LEU A 4 -5.04 -16.57 -6.61
CA LEU A 4 -5.29 -15.81 -5.38
C LEU A 4 -6.16 -16.60 -4.40
N ASN A 5 -7.14 -17.36 -4.90
CA ASN A 5 -7.97 -18.23 -4.07
C ASN A 5 -7.14 -19.38 -3.47
N GLU A 6 -6.17 -19.92 -4.21
CA GLU A 6 -5.27 -21.00 -3.75
C GLU A 6 -4.20 -20.47 -2.79
N SER A 7 -3.56 -19.34 -3.11
CA SER A 7 -2.46 -18.77 -2.32
C SER A 7 -2.94 -18.00 -1.08
N PHE A 8 -4.12 -17.38 -1.17
CA PHE A 8 -4.71 -16.52 -0.14
C PHE A 8 -6.18 -16.84 0.09
N PRO A 9 -6.52 -18.11 0.44
CA PRO A 9 -7.91 -18.53 0.62
C PRO A 9 -8.58 -17.65 1.67
N ASP A 10 -9.73 -17.06 1.32
CA ASP A 10 -10.53 -16.14 2.15
C ASP A 10 -9.81 -14.89 2.68
N ARG A 11 -8.57 -14.63 2.26
CA ARG A 11 -7.73 -13.54 2.78
C ARG A 11 -7.54 -12.40 1.80
N TRP A 12 -7.70 -12.63 0.50
CA TRP A 12 -7.51 -11.57 -0.49
C TRP A 12 -8.78 -10.74 -0.69
N ILE A 13 -8.57 -9.45 -0.94
CA ILE A 13 -9.62 -8.45 -1.12
C ILE A 13 -9.49 -7.88 -2.53
N GLY A 14 -10.61 -7.72 -3.24
CA GLY A 14 -10.57 -7.16 -4.58
C GLY A 14 -11.86 -7.37 -5.38
N ARG A 15 -11.86 -6.88 -6.62
CA ARG A 15 -13.04 -6.96 -7.49
C ARG A 15 -13.42 -8.42 -7.76
N GLY A 16 -14.64 -8.80 -7.36
CA GLY A 16 -15.17 -10.16 -7.51
C GLY A 16 -14.51 -11.21 -6.60
N GLY A 17 -13.87 -10.77 -5.51
CA GLY A 17 -13.50 -11.63 -4.37
C GLY A 17 -14.61 -11.68 -3.32
N ARG A 18 -14.39 -12.47 -2.26
CA ARG A 18 -15.32 -12.58 -1.12
C ARG A 18 -15.52 -11.23 -0.43
N ILE A 19 -14.44 -10.49 -0.24
CA ILE A 19 -14.48 -9.11 0.24
C ILE A 19 -14.33 -8.21 -0.99
N SER A 20 -15.40 -7.50 -1.36
CA SER A 20 -15.36 -6.55 -2.46
C SER A 20 -14.55 -5.33 -2.06
N TRP A 21 -13.67 -4.88 -2.95
CA TRP A 21 -12.92 -3.63 -2.79
C TRP A 21 -13.41 -2.59 -3.81
N PRO A 22 -13.67 -1.34 -3.40
CA PRO A 22 -14.09 -0.30 -4.33
C PRO A 22 -13.02 -0.04 -5.40
N ALA A 23 -13.47 0.27 -6.60
CA ALA A 23 -12.58 0.67 -7.69
C ALA A 23 -12.08 2.11 -7.44
N ARG A 24 -10.84 2.40 -7.88
CA ARG A 24 -10.23 3.74 -7.80
C ARG A 24 -10.09 4.30 -6.37
N SER A 25 -9.70 3.45 -5.42
CA SER A 25 -9.49 3.85 -4.02
C SER A 25 -8.01 3.77 -3.59
N PRO A 26 -7.10 4.54 -4.22
CA PRO A 26 -5.67 4.56 -3.84
C PRO A 26 -5.49 5.04 -2.39
N ASP A 27 -6.35 5.94 -1.91
CA ASP A 27 -6.34 6.41 -0.52
C ASP A 27 -6.65 5.33 0.52
N LEU A 28 -7.20 4.20 0.10
CA LEU A 28 -7.46 3.07 0.98
C LEU A 28 -6.43 1.95 0.82
N THR A 29 -5.55 2.01 -0.19
CA THR A 29 -4.57 0.95 -0.46
C THR A 29 -3.22 1.33 0.17
N PRO A 30 -2.73 0.58 1.19
CA PRO A 30 -1.46 0.90 1.86
C PRO A 30 -0.24 0.98 0.94
N LEU A 31 -0.23 0.20 -0.15
CA LEU A 31 0.84 0.27 -1.12
C LEU A 31 0.86 1.64 -1.84
N ASP A 32 -0.32 2.16 -2.17
CA ASP A 32 -0.48 3.41 -2.93
C ASP A 32 -0.27 4.64 -2.05
N PHE A 33 -0.93 4.73 -0.89
CA PHE A 33 -0.83 5.93 -0.04
C PHE A 33 0.49 6.01 0.76
N PHE A 34 1.25 4.92 0.87
CA PHE A 34 2.49 4.87 1.64
C PHE A 34 3.66 4.25 0.88
N LEU A 35 3.60 2.96 0.54
CA LEU A 35 4.80 2.21 0.16
C LEU A 35 5.48 2.80 -1.09
N TRP A 36 4.74 3.06 -2.16
CA TRP A 36 5.33 3.55 -3.40
C TRP A 36 5.95 4.94 -3.24
N GLY A 37 5.33 5.82 -2.46
CA GLY A 37 5.90 7.13 -2.12
C GLY A 37 7.17 6.99 -1.28
N HIS A 38 7.15 6.13 -0.26
CA HIS A 38 8.29 5.86 0.61
C HIS A 38 9.48 5.28 -0.18
N LEU A 39 9.24 4.22 -0.95
CA LEU A 39 10.28 3.59 -1.78
C LEU A 39 10.84 4.55 -2.81
N LYS A 40 10.01 5.41 -3.43
CA LYS A 40 10.49 6.43 -4.35
C LYS A 40 11.46 7.38 -3.66
N ASN A 41 11.13 7.86 -2.47
CA ASN A 41 12.01 8.76 -1.72
C ASN A 41 13.34 8.11 -1.32
N GLU A 42 13.33 6.82 -0.96
CA GLU A 42 14.55 6.09 -0.58
C GLU A 42 15.42 5.72 -1.79
N VAL A 43 14.81 5.15 -2.83
CA VAL A 43 15.55 4.61 -3.99
C VAL A 43 16.18 5.73 -4.84
N TYR A 44 15.47 6.85 -4.97
CA TYR A 44 15.91 8.02 -5.73
C TYR A 44 16.62 9.08 -4.87
N ARG A 45 16.97 8.76 -3.62
CA ARG A 45 17.76 9.65 -2.76
C ARG A 45 19.12 9.97 -3.40
N ASP A 46 19.74 8.97 -4.00
CA ASP A 46 20.97 9.08 -4.79
C ASP A 46 20.65 8.84 -6.27
N ILE A 47 21.51 9.32 -7.17
CA ILE A 47 21.36 9.10 -8.62
C ILE A 47 21.34 7.58 -8.90
N PRO A 48 20.27 7.04 -9.51
CA PRO A 48 20.24 5.63 -9.91
C PRO A 48 21.26 5.36 -11.01
N THR A 49 21.95 4.22 -10.94
CA THR A 49 23.01 3.89 -11.90
C THR A 49 22.63 2.75 -12.83
N THR A 50 22.37 1.56 -12.28
CA THR A 50 22.04 0.34 -13.03
C THR A 50 20.74 -0.30 -12.55
N PRO A 51 20.09 -1.15 -13.36
CA PRO A 51 18.94 -1.92 -12.91
C PRO A 51 19.22 -2.77 -11.65
N GLU A 52 20.44 -3.29 -11.52
CA GLU A 52 20.88 -4.08 -10.37
C GLU A 52 20.96 -3.21 -9.11
N ASP A 53 21.58 -2.04 -9.19
CA ASP A 53 21.64 -1.04 -8.10
C ASP A 53 20.21 -0.63 -7.68
N MET A 54 19.31 -0.37 -8.64
CA MET A 54 17.92 -0.05 -8.32
C MET A 54 17.21 -1.20 -7.58
N ARG A 55 17.44 -2.45 -8.00
CA ARG A 55 16.87 -3.63 -7.34
C ARG A 55 17.38 -3.77 -5.90
N GLU A 56 18.68 -3.59 -5.69
CA GLU A 56 19.29 -3.63 -4.36
C GLU A 56 18.76 -2.50 -3.45
N ARG A 57 18.61 -1.28 -3.98
CA ARG A 57 18.04 -0.16 -3.23
C ARG A 57 16.59 -0.41 -2.82
N ILE A 58 15.76 -0.98 -3.71
CA ILE A 58 14.38 -1.36 -3.38
C ILE A 58 14.36 -2.39 -2.26
N GLN A 59 15.18 -3.44 -2.36
CA GLN A 59 15.27 -4.47 -1.32
C GLN A 59 15.72 -3.88 0.02
N ARG A 60 16.75 -3.02 0.01
CA ARG A 60 17.26 -2.35 1.20
C ARG A 60 16.20 -1.46 1.86
N ALA A 61 15.47 -0.67 1.09
CA ALA A 61 14.40 0.19 1.60
C ALA A 61 13.25 -0.64 2.22
N CYS A 62 12.88 -1.76 1.59
CA CYS A 62 11.91 -2.69 2.15
C CYS A 62 12.42 -3.31 3.47
N THR A 63 13.67 -3.76 3.53
CA THR A 63 14.26 -4.36 4.75
C THR A 63 14.45 -3.34 5.87
N ALA A 64 14.72 -2.08 5.53
CA ALA A 64 14.86 -0.99 6.50
C ALA A 64 13.51 -0.51 7.09
N SER A 65 12.38 -0.91 6.49
CA SER A 65 11.06 -0.56 7.00
C SER A 65 10.84 -1.13 8.40
N THR A 66 10.62 -0.25 9.37
CA THR A 66 10.53 -0.65 10.78
C THR A 66 9.14 -1.20 11.13
N PRO A 67 9.03 -2.07 12.17
CA PRO A 67 7.75 -2.50 12.70
C PRO A 67 6.83 -1.33 13.10
N GLU A 68 7.42 -0.24 13.61
CA GLU A 68 6.67 0.98 13.97
C GLU A 68 6.08 1.66 12.72
N SER A 69 6.81 1.71 11.61
CA SER A 69 6.29 2.23 10.34
C SER A 69 5.08 1.42 9.87
N LEU A 70 5.15 0.09 9.94
CA LEU A 70 4.03 -0.78 9.56
C LEU A 70 2.82 -0.63 10.51
N LYS A 71 3.08 -0.43 11.80
CA LYS A 71 2.03 -0.12 12.79
C LYS A 71 1.32 1.20 12.44
N ASN A 72 2.08 2.24 12.09
CA ASN A 72 1.52 3.54 11.67
C ASN A 72 0.70 3.42 10.38
N VAL A 73 1.17 2.65 9.40
CA VAL A 73 0.40 2.34 8.18
C VAL A 73 -0.92 1.66 8.50
N LYS A 74 -0.92 0.69 9.43
CA LYS A 74 -2.14 0.03 9.88
C LYS A 74 -3.11 1.01 10.55
N GLN A 75 -2.63 1.90 11.40
CA GLN A 75 -3.49 2.91 12.03
C GLN A 75 -4.05 3.91 11.01
N SER A 76 -3.20 4.37 10.07
CA SER A 76 -3.61 5.24 8.97
C SER A 76 -4.68 4.58 8.09
N PHE A 77 -4.55 3.29 7.79
CA PHE A 77 -5.56 2.54 7.06
C PHE A 77 -6.93 2.56 7.76
N ILE A 78 -6.98 2.30 9.06
CA ILE A 78 -8.24 2.35 9.83
C ILE A 78 -8.83 3.75 9.85
N HIS A 79 -8.01 4.79 10.01
CA HIS A 79 -8.43 6.19 9.95
C HIS A 79 -9.02 6.56 8.57
N ARG A 80 -8.34 6.19 7.49
CA ARG A 80 -8.78 6.39 6.10
C ARG A 80 -10.12 5.72 5.81
N ILE A 81 -10.34 4.50 6.31
CA ILE A 81 -11.62 3.80 6.18
C ILE A 81 -12.74 4.56 6.88
N ARG A 82 -12.52 5.00 8.12
CA ARG A 82 -13.51 5.82 8.85
C ARG A 82 -13.81 7.10 8.10
N LYS A 83 -12.78 7.78 7.59
CA LYS A 83 -12.97 9.02 6.84
C LYS A 83 -13.80 8.81 5.57
N CYS A 84 -13.51 7.75 4.82
CA CYS A 84 -14.30 7.33 3.66
C CYS A 84 -15.78 7.10 4.02
N MET A 85 -16.06 6.48 5.18
CA MET A 85 -17.43 6.29 5.65
C MET A 85 -18.11 7.63 6.01
N GLU A 86 -17.40 8.56 6.67
CA GLU A 86 -17.94 9.90 7.01
C GLU A 86 -18.39 10.68 5.77
N VAL A 87 -17.66 10.55 4.66
CA VAL A 87 -17.97 11.21 3.38
C VAL A 87 -18.81 10.32 2.45
N ASN A 88 -19.43 9.26 2.97
CA ASN A 88 -20.29 8.34 2.21
C ASN A 88 -19.62 7.74 0.96
N GLY A 89 -18.31 7.50 1.02
CA GLY A 89 -17.54 6.91 -0.07
C GLY A 89 -17.03 7.91 -1.12
N ASP A 90 -17.25 9.21 -0.94
CA ASP A 90 -16.69 10.25 -1.82
C ASP A 90 -15.18 10.45 -1.60
N HIS A 91 -14.54 11.22 -2.48
CA HIS A 91 -13.16 11.61 -2.34
C HIS A 91 -12.94 12.49 -1.10
N PHE A 92 -11.80 12.31 -0.45
CA PHE A 92 -11.39 13.12 0.70
C PHE A 92 -9.91 13.50 0.57
N GLU A 93 -9.60 14.68 1.09
CA GLU A 93 -8.24 15.20 1.17
C GLU A 93 -7.91 15.50 2.65
N HIS A 94 -6.62 15.47 2.99
CA HIS A 94 -6.08 15.76 4.33
C HIS A 94 -6.54 14.77 5.44
N LEU A 95 -5.59 13.99 5.96
CA LEU A 95 -5.81 12.98 7.01
C LEU A 95 -5.09 13.29 8.31
#